data_AF-A0A317FCP7-F1
#
_entry.id   AF-A0A317FCP7-F1
#
_cell.length_a   1.000
_cell.length_b   1.000
_cell.length_c   1.000
_cell.angle_alpha   90.00
_cell.angle_beta   90.00
_cell.angle_gamma   90.00
#
_symmetry.space_group_name_H-M   'P 1'
#
loop_
_entity.id
_entity.type
_entity.pdbx_description
1 polymer ?
#
loop_
_entity_poly.entity_id
_entity_poly.type
_entity_poly.pdbx_seq_one_letter_code
_entity_poly.pdbx_strand_id
1 'polypeptide(L)'
;MLGLAGAGGGMMQLVRTMALAACLGIAPAAAKAAILGSLQTISPAPGFSVEAFPALGSGLGSVQAPLDLVADAGCLPGDFTGFASGSVALIVRGTCAFLTKASLAANAGAVGVVFYNNTVGGVIPDLLQQFSFPVVAISQTDGLAFVSGIDRGTEYTVRLAVQEPQEVPEPLSAALLATGLLGLAAARRRPAPGAV
;
A
#
# COMPACT_ATOMS: atom_id res chain seq x y z
N MET A 1 22.39 -16.25 -81.09
CA MET A 1 22.96 -15.39 -80.03
C MET A 1 21.91 -14.37 -79.65
N LEU A 2 21.25 -14.59 -78.51
CA LEU A 2 20.06 -13.85 -78.08
C LEU A 2 20.31 -13.26 -76.68
N GLY A 3 20.02 -11.96 -76.53
CA GLY A 3 19.36 -11.36 -75.36
C GLY A 3 20.20 -11.05 -74.12
N LEU A 4 20.54 -9.76 -73.95
CA LEU A 4 21.04 -9.13 -72.73
C LEU A 4 19.90 -8.54 -71.88
N ALA A 5 20.07 -8.64 -70.54
CA ALA A 5 19.57 -7.77 -69.46
C ALA A 5 18.04 -7.66 -69.22
N GLY A 6 17.49 -7.56 -68.01
CA GLY A 6 18.03 -7.25 -66.69
C GLY A 6 17.06 -6.30 -65.96
N ALA A 7 16.60 -6.71 -64.78
CA ALA A 7 15.49 -6.17 -63.97
C ALA A 7 15.59 -4.71 -63.48
N GLY A 8 14.46 -4.14 -63.03
CA GLY A 8 14.47 -2.97 -62.14
C GLY A 8 13.12 -2.26 -61.94
N GLY A 9 12.23 -2.85 -61.14
CA GLY A 9 11.04 -2.17 -60.61
C GLY A 9 11.27 -1.65 -59.19
N GLY A 10 10.61 -0.54 -58.82
CA GLY A 10 10.40 -0.13 -57.43
C GLY A 10 10.85 1.29 -57.11
N MET A 11 9.98 2.29 -57.30
CA MET A 11 10.24 3.65 -56.80
C MET A 11 8.99 4.42 -56.33
N MET A 12 7.79 3.82 -56.26
CA MET A 12 6.60 4.64 -56.01
C MET A 12 5.53 3.97 -55.16
N GLN A 13 5.75 3.92 -53.84
CA GLN A 13 4.66 4.03 -52.84
C GLN A 13 5.14 4.27 -51.39
N LEU A 14 6.29 4.94 -51.24
CA LEU A 14 6.97 5.18 -49.96
C LEU A 14 6.35 6.29 -49.07
N VAL A 15 5.11 6.74 -49.29
CA VAL A 15 4.55 7.94 -48.60
C VAL A 15 3.19 7.70 -47.94
N ARG A 16 2.95 6.50 -47.40
CA ARG A 16 1.71 6.20 -46.64
C ARG A 16 1.94 5.73 -45.19
N THR A 17 3.13 5.92 -44.66
CA THR A 17 3.59 5.35 -43.37
C THR A 17 3.49 6.29 -42.16
N MET A 18 2.88 7.47 -42.24
CA MET A 18 2.94 8.47 -41.16
C MET A 18 1.58 9.11 -40.87
N ALA A 19 0.61 8.34 -40.38
CA ALA A 19 -0.57 8.89 -39.68
C ALA A 19 -1.39 7.78 -39.01
N LEU A 20 -0.97 7.28 -37.84
CA LEU A 20 -1.87 6.76 -36.78
C LEU A 20 -1.06 6.34 -35.53
N ALA A 21 -0.25 7.24 -34.97
CA ALA A 21 0.50 6.98 -33.73
C ALA A 21 0.18 7.96 -32.59
N ALA A 22 -0.93 8.69 -32.68
CA ALA A 22 -1.35 9.59 -31.62
C ALA A 22 -2.88 9.57 -31.52
N CYS A 23 -3.40 9.52 -30.29
CA CYS A 23 -4.81 9.40 -29.90
C CYS A 23 -5.34 7.98 -29.66
N LEU A 24 -4.63 7.16 -28.88
CA LEU A 24 -5.33 6.39 -27.86
C LEU A 24 -4.95 6.99 -26.50
N GLY A 25 -5.74 7.97 -26.07
CA GLY A 25 -5.70 8.50 -24.72
C GLY A 25 -6.16 7.43 -23.73
N ILE A 26 -5.35 6.39 -23.56
CA ILE A 26 -5.44 5.52 -22.40
C ILE A 26 -4.78 6.33 -21.28
N ALA A 27 -5.56 7.22 -20.66
CA ALA A 27 -5.24 7.60 -19.30
C ALA A 27 -5.12 6.28 -18.51
N PRO A 28 -4.02 6.03 -17.78
CA PRO A 28 -3.98 4.87 -16.92
C PRO A 28 -5.19 4.97 -15.99
N ALA A 29 -6.08 3.98 -16.05
CA ALA A 29 -7.09 3.83 -15.02
C ALA A 29 -6.31 3.69 -13.72
N ALA A 30 -6.40 4.70 -12.84
CA ALA A 30 -5.67 4.73 -11.59
C ALA A 30 -5.95 3.42 -10.84
N ALA A 31 -4.94 2.54 -10.77
CA ALA A 31 -4.99 1.39 -9.89
C ALA A 31 -5.30 1.93 -8.48
N LYS A 32 -6.26 1.31 -7.80
CA LYS A 32 -6.76 1.79 -6.51
C LYS A 32 -5.63 1.71 -5.48
N ALA A 33 -4.88 2.80 -5.34
CA ALA A 33 -3.71 2.90 -4.50
C ALA A 33 -4.17 2.79 -3.04
N ALA A 34 -3.91 1.63 -2.41
CA ALA A 34 -4.21 1.42 -1.00
C ALA A 34 -2.95 1.74 -0.18
N ILE A 35 -3.09 2.62 0.82
CA ILE A 35 -2.05 2.83 1.82
C ILE A 35 -1.88 1.51 2.58
N LEU A 36 -0.67 0.95 2.58
CA LEU A 36 -0.38 -0.31 3.26
C LEU A 36 0.18 -0.01 4.65
N GLY A 37 -0.48 -0.55 5.67
CA GLY A 37 -0.01 -0.57 7.05
C GLY A 37 0.55 -1.95 7.39
N SER A 38 1.62 -1.99 8.17
CA SER A 38 2.10 -3.23 8.76
C SER A 38 2.53 -3.04 10.20
N LEU A 39 2.19 -4.02 11.03
CA LEU A 39 2.67 -4.15 12.39
C LEU A 39 3.33 -5.51 12.53
N GLN A 40 4.63 -5.52 12.79
CA GLN A 40 5.41 -6.74 12.96
C GLN A 40 6.09 -6.73 14.33
N THR A 41 5.97 -7.81 15.10
CA THR A 41 6.81 -8.00 16.28
C THR A 41 8.19 -8.49 15.85
N ILE A 42 9.22 -7.86 16.42
CA ILE A 42 10.63 -8.23 16.21
C ILE A 42 11.15 -9.02 17.42
N SER A 43 10.68 -8.65 18.61
CA SER A 43 10.96 -9.34 19.86
C SER A 43 9.66 -9.47 20.67
N PRO A 44 9.43 -10.60 21.37
CA PRO A 44 10.26 -11.81 21.42
C PRO A 44 10.27 -12.61 20.10
N ALA A 45 11.35 -13.35 19.85
CA ALA A 45 11.51 -14.17 18.64
C ALA A 45 10.98 -15.62 18.83
N PRO A 46 10.42 -16.26 17.78
CA PRO A 46 10.18 -15.71 16.45
C PRO A 46 9.04 -14.68 16.44
N GLY A 47 9.27 -13.56 15.77
CA GLY A 47 8.27 -12.51 15.61
C GLY A 47 7.08 -12.95 14.74
N PHE A 48 6.00 -12.19 14.81
CA PHE A 48 4.76 -12.39 14.06
C PHE A 48 4.27 -11.06 13.48
N SER A 49 3.48 -11.15 12.41
CA SER A 49 2.87 -9.98 11.77
C SER A 49 1.38 -9.93 12.07
N VAL A 50 0.88 -8.71 12.27
CA VAL A 50 -0.53 -8.41 12.48
C VAL A 50 -1.01 -7.54 11.33
N GLU A 51 -2.21 -7.83 10.84
CA GLU A 51 -2.87 -6.97 9.86
C GLU A 51 -3.16 -5.61 10.47
N ALA A 52 -2.66 -4.56 9.83
CA ALA A 52 -2.74 -3.20 10.32
C ALA A 52 -3.37 -2.29 9.26
N PHE A 53 -4.39 -1.56 9.66
CA PHE A 53 -5.12 -0.61 8.82
C PHE A 53 -4.61 0.81 9.10
N PRO A 54 -3.95 1.49 8.16
CA PRO A 54 -3.53 2.87 8.35
C PRO A 54 -4.68 3.79 8.70
N ALA A 55 -4.46 4.68 9.67
CA ALA A 55 -5.42 5.74 9.97
C ALA A 55 -5.40 6.82 8.87
N LEU A 56 -6.57 7.43 8.62
CA LEU A 56 -6.62 8.64 7.81
C LEU A 56 -5.89 9.76 8.56
N GLY A 57 -4.94 10.41 7.88
CA GLY A 57 -4.05 11.37 8.51
C GLY A 57 -2.81 10.77 9.18
N SER A 58 -2.57 9.46 9.05
CA SER A 58 -1.31 8.85 9.51
C SER A 58 -0.10 9.44 8.81
N GLY A 59 1.00 9.57 9.55
CA GLY A 59 2.31 9.80 8.96
C GLY A 59 2.81 8.59 8.18
N LEU A 60 3.70 8.84 7.23
CA LEU A 60 4.37 7.82 6.44
C LEU A 60 5.71 7.45 7.05
N GLY A 61 6.21 6.27 6.74
CA GLY A 61 7.52 5.77 7.15
C GLY A 61 7.43 4.49 7.97
N SER A 62 8.56 4.11 8.56
CA SER A 62 8.67 2.95 9.44
C SER A 62 9.44 3.33 10.70
N VAL A 63 8.93 2.87 11.83
CA VAL A 63 9.55 2.99 13.13
C VAL A 63 9.72 1.61 13.74
N GLN A 64 10.82 1.41 14.45
CA GLN A 64 11.06 0.22 15.27
C GLN A 64 11.31 0.65 16.69
N ALA A 65 10.43 0.26 17.61
CA ALA A 65 10.50 0.70 19.01
C ALA A 65 9.75 -0.28 19.93
N PRO A 66 9.93 -0.18 21.26
CA PRO A 66 9.11 -0.90 22.22
C PRO A 66 7.63 -0.57 22.04
N LEU A 67 6.77 -1.55 22.29
CA LEU A 67 5.32 -1.37 22.36
C LEU A 67 4.94 -1.16 23.82
N ASP A 68 4.32 -0.04 24.13
CA ASP A 68 3.93 0.33 25.48
C ASP A 68 2.40 0.48 25.57
N LEU A 69 1.80 -0.13 26.58
CA LEU A 69 0.35 -0.15 26.77
C LEU A 69 -0.08 1.12 27.52
N VAL A 70 -0.92 1.92 26.88
CA VAL A 70 -1.49 3.11 27.50
C VAL A 70 -2.64 2.71 28.41
N ALA A 71 -2.71 3.33 29.59
CA ALA A 71 -3.76 3.04 30.55
C ALA A 71 -5.15 3.48 30.05
N ASP A 72 -6.19 2.82 30.59
CA ASP A 72 -7.59 3.09 30.28
C ASP A 72 -7.85 3.19 28.77
N ALA A 73 -8.19 4.38 28.28
CA ALA A 73 -8.46 4.63 26.88
C ALA A 73 -7.54 5.71 26.29
N GLY A 74 -6.51 6.18 26.98
CA GLY A 74 -5.65 7.28 26.47
C GLY A 74 -6.44 8.56 26.18
N CYS A 75 -7.50 8.82 26.95
CA CYS A 75 -8.36 9.99 26.79
C CYS A 75 -7.93 11.17 27.66
N LEU A 76 -7.15 10.90 28.72
CA LEU A 76 -6.64 11.90 29.63
C LEU A 76 -5.11 11.93 29.58
N PRO A 77 -4.46 13.08 29.85
CA PRO A 77 -3.01 13.14 29.99
C PRO A 77 -2.48 12.17 31.05
N GLY A 78 -3.25 11.92 32.12
CA GLY A 78 -2.90 10.99 33.19
C GLY A 78 -2.74 9.54 32.73
N ASP A 79 -3.40 9.15 31.64
CA ASP A 79 -3.35 7.79 31.08
C ASP A 79 -1.97 7.44 30.51
N PHE A 80 -1.16 8.47 30.24
CA PHE A 80 0.22 8.35 29.74
C PHE A 80 1.25 8.49 30.86
N THR A 81 0.83 8.49 32.13
CA THR A 81 1.77 8.52 33.27
C THR A 81 2.62 7.26 33.26
N GLY A 82 3.94 7.41 33.18
CA GLY A 82 4.87 6.29 33.08
C GLY A 82 5.09 5.75 31.67
N PHE A 83 4.42 6.33 30.65
CA PHE A 83 4.65 5.99 29.26
C PHE A 83 6.11 6.26 28.86
N ALA A 84 6.73 5.27 28.22
CA ALA A 84 8.12 5.38 27.79
C ALA A 84 8.24 6.20 26.50
N SER A 85 8.68 7.46 26.59
CA SER A 85 8.99 8.29 25.43
C SER A 85 9.92 7.56 24.46
N GLY A 86 9.64 7.64 23.16
CA GLY A 86 10.32 6.84 22.13
C GLY A 86 9.66 5.50 21.82
N SER A 87 8.58 5.14 22.52
CA SER A 87 7.83 3.89 22.29
C SER A 87 6.64 4.09 21.33
N VAL A 88 6.12 2.98 20.82
CA VAL A 88 4.84 2.92 20.12
C VAL A 88 3.72 2.74 21.15
N ALA A 89 2.72 3.62 21.12
CA ALA A 89 1.58 3.55 22.03
C ALA A 89 0.53 2.55 21.54
N LEU A 90 0.22 1.54 22.36
CA LEU A 90 -0.92 0.65 22.17
C LEU A 90 -2.12 1.20 22.94
N ILE A 91 -3.19 1.57 22.22
CA ILE A 91 -4.34 2.27 22.81
C ILE A 91 -5.64 1.58 22.40
N VAL A 92 -6.52 1.30 23.35
CA VAL A 92 -7.85 0.77 23.05
C VAL A 92 -8.74 1.82 22.39
N ARG A 93 -9.53 1.41 21.38
CA ARG A 93 -10.66 2.21 20.90
C ARG A 93 -11.65 2.40 22.04
N GLY A 94 -12.11 3.63 22.26
CA GLY A 94 -12.92 3.94 23.42
C GLY A 94 -13.79 5.17 23.24
N THR A 95 -14.03 5.87 24.35
CA THR A 95 -15.05 6.92 24.50
C THR A 95 -14.66 8.27 23.92
N CYS A 96 -13.37 8.52 23.69
CA CYS A 96 -12.86 9.76 23.09
C CYS A 96 -12.38 9.57 21.65
N ALA A 97 -12.23 10.68 20.92
CA ALA A 97 -11.82 10.71 19.53
C ALA A 97 -10.37 10.17 19.34
N PHE A 98 -10.11 9.56 18.18
CA PHE A 98 -8.78 9.08 17.79
C PHE A 98 -7.76 10.23 17.75
N LEU A 99 -8.16 11.40 17.25
CA LEU A 99 -7.38 12.63 17.30
C LEU A 99 -6.86 12.92 18.71
N THR A 100 -7.75 12.95 19.70
CA THR A 100 -7.38 13.24 21.10
C THR A 100 -6.33 12.25 21.61
N LYS A 101 -6.56 10.95 21.39
CA LYS A 101 -5.63 9.88 21.80
C LYS A 101 -4.26 10.03 21.14
N ALA A 102 -4.24 10.24 19.81
CA ALA A 102 -3.01 10.39 19.04
C ALA A 102 -2.23 11.66 19.44
N SER A 103 -2.93 12.77 19.71
CA SER A 103 -2.30 14.00 20.20
C SER A 103 -1.71 13.83 21.61
N LEU A 104 -2.40 13.14 22.52
CA LEU A 104 -1.86 12.86 23.84
C LEU A 104 -0.65 11.92 23.78
N ALA A 105 -0.70 10.89 22.92
CA ALA A 105 0.43 10.00 22.67
C ALA A 105 1.64 10.78 22.11
N ALA A 106 1.40 11.67 21.14
CA ALA A 106 2.44 12.55 20.61
C ALA A 106 3.09 13.40 21.71
N ASN A 107 2.27 14.01 22.58
CA ASN A 107 2.74 14.83 23.69
C ASN A 107 3.51 14.03 24.74
N ALA A 108 3.19 12.74 24.91
CA ALA A 108 3.92 11.81 25.76
C ALA A 108 5.22 11.28 25.12
N GLY A 109 5.52 11.67 23.88
CA GLY A 109 6.74 11.29 23.16
C GLY A 109 6.63 9.99 22.38
N ALA A 110 5.41 9.55 22.03
CA ALA A 110 5.22 8.38 21.18
C ALA A 110 5.77 8.60 19.77
N VAL A 111 6.42 7.58 19.22
CA VAL A 111 6.98 7.57 17.85
C VAL A 111 6.09 6.83 16.85
N GLY A 112 4.94 6.35 17.32
CA GLY A 112 3.92 5.67 16.55
C GLY A 112 2.73 5.32 17.44
N VAL A 113 1.57 5.06 16.83
CA VAL A 113 0.35 4.69 17.57
C VAL A 113 -0.31 3.48 16.91
N VAL A 114 -0.69 2.52 17.74
CA VAL A 114 -1.48 1.35 17.36
C VAL A 114 -2.80 1.40 18.14
N PHE A 115 -3.90 1.60 17.42
CA PHE A 115 -5.23 1.45 17.99
C PHE A 115 -5.69 0.00 17.87
N TYR A 116 -6.16 -0.61 18.95
CA TYR A 116 -6.86 -1.88 18.83
C TYR A 116 -8.36 -1.70 19.02
N ASN A 117 -9.14 -2.42 18.22
CA ASN A 117 -10.59 -2.27 18.24
C ASN A 117 -11.18 -2.80 19.57
N ASN A 118 -12.32 -2.23 19.98
CA ASN A 118 -13.09 -2.69 21.15
C ASN A 118 -14.35 -3.46 20.77
N THR A 119 -14.56 -3.68 19.48
CA THR A 119 -15.64 -4.50 18.92
C THR A 119 -15.09 -5.40 17.82
N VAL A 120 -15.85 -6.43 17.46
CA VAL A 120 -15.54 -7.27 16.29
C VAL A 120 -15.60 -6.44 15.00
N GLY A 121 -14.71 -6.73 14.06
CA GLY A 121 -14.62 -6.05 12.76
C GLY A 121 -13.43 -5.10 12.65
N GLY A 122 -13.16 -4.64 11.42
CA GLY A 122 -12.13 -3.65 11.15
C GLY A 122 -12.57 -2.23 11.51
N VAL A 123 -11.60 -1.36 11.78
CA VAL A 123 -11.83 0.08 11.96
C VAL A 123 -10.74 0.83 11.22
N ILE A 124 -11.12 1.90 10.52
CA ILE A 124 -10.19 2.88 9.96
C ILE A 124 -10.35 4.14 10.81
N PRO A 125 -9.37 4.46 11.68
CA PRO A 125 -9.40 5.69 12.45
C PRO A 125 -9.32 6.91 11.54
N ASP A 126 -10.08 7.95 11.85
CA ASP A 126 -9.89 9.28 11.26
C ASP A 126 -9.25 10.20 12.30
N LEU A 127 -8.04 10.66 12.00
CA LEU A 127 -7.28 11.56 12.87
C LEU A 127 -7.67 13.03 12.66
N LEU A 128 -8.43 13.36 11.62
CA LEU A 128 -8.89 14.72 11.27
C LEU A 128 -7.76 15.74 11.03
N GLN A 129 -6.49 15.32 11.13
CA GLN A 129 -5.29 16.08 10.83
C GLN A 129 -4.15 15.12 10.46
N GLN A 130 -3.07 15.65 9.91
CA GLN A 130 -1.90 14.88 9.56
C GLN A 130 -0.92 14.77 10.74
N PHE A 131 -0.48 13.56 11.05
CA PHE A 131 0.59 13.28 12.00
C PHE A 131 1.89 12.94 11.26
N SER A 132 3.04 13.16 11.90
CA SER A 132 4.35 12.84 11.31
C SER A 132 4.80 11.40 11.55
N PHE A 133 4.20 10.70 12.52
CA PHE A 133 4.50 9.31 12.85
C PHE A 133 3.42 8.36 12.32
N PRO A 134 3.77 7.08 12.11
CA PRO A 134 2.80 6.09 11.64
C PRO A 134 1.73 5.79 12.70
N VAL A 135 0.48 5.73 12.24
CA VAL A 135 -0.70 5.42 13.04
C VAL A 135 -1.51 4.36 12.32
N VAL A 136 -1.77 3.25 13.00
CA VAL A 136 -2.56 2.15 12.45
C VAL A 136 -3.63 1.69 13.44
N ALA A 137 -4.59 0.92 12.94
CA ALA A 137 -5.52 0.14 13.72
C ALA A 137 -5.35 -1.36 13.47
N ILE A 138 -5.55 -2.16 14.52
CA ILE A 138 -5.56 -3.62 14.48
C ILE A 138 -6.88 -4.16 15.05
N SER A 139 -7.12 -5.46 14.85
CA SER A 139 -8.31 -6.11 15.37
C SER A 139 -8.38 -6.09 16.90
N GLN A 140 -9.57 -6.32 17.45
CA GLN A 140 -9.73 -6.51 18.90
C GLN A 140 -8.91 -7.70 19.40
N THR A 141 -8.96 -8.82 18.67
CA THR A 141 -8.29 -10.07 19.05
C THR A 141 -6.78 -9.87 19.14
N ASP A 142 -6.17 -9.22 18.16
CA ASP A 142 -4.72 -9.01 18.14
C ASP A 142 -4.27 -8.03 19.23
N GLY A 143 -5.04 -6.96 19.45
CA GLY A 143 -4.75 -6.02 20.53
C GLY A 143 -4.81 -6.66 21.91
N LEU A 144 -5.83 -7.48 22.16
CA LEU A 144 -5.95 -8.22 23.42
C LEU A 144 -4.84 -9.26 23.60
N ALA A 145 -4.33 -9.85 22.52
CA ALA A 145 -3.17 -10.73 22.60
C ALA A 145 -1.91 -9.99 23.07
N PHE A 146 -1.67 -8.78 22.57
CA PHE A 146 -0.58 -7.92 23.06
C PHE A 146 -0.76 -7.53 24.53
N VAL A 147 -1.94 -7.03 24.90
CA VAL A 147 -2.27 -6.65 26.29
C VAL A 147 -2.00 -7.83 27.23
N SER A 148 -2.51 -9.00 26.89
CA SER A 148 -2.33 -10.21 27.70
C SER A 148 -0.85 -10.64 27.81
N GLY A 149 -0.04 -10.41 26.77
CA GLY A 149 1.40 -10.62 26.82
C GLY A 149 2.12 -9.64 27.74
N ILE A 150 1.79 -8.36 27.62
CA ILE A 150 2.35 -7.27 28.44
C ILE A 150 1.99 -7.48 29.92
N ASP A 151 0.75 -7.85 30.23
CA ASP A 151 0.30 -8.16 31.60
C ASP A 151 1.06 -9.34 32.22
N ARG A 152 1.59 -10.26 31.39
CA ARG A 152 2.46 -11.37 31.80
C ARG A 152 3.94 -10.98 31.89
N GLY A 153 4.28 -9.71 31.67
CA GLY A 153 5.66 -9.21 31.66
C GLY A 153 6.40 -9.42 30.34
N THR A 154 5.69 -9.66 29.23
CA THR A 154 6.32 -9.74 27.91
C THR A 154 6.59 -8.34 27.38
N GLU A 155 7.85 -8.04 27.11
CA GLU A 155 8.25 -6.81 26.43
C GLU A 155 8.26 -7.05 24.91
N TYR A 156 7.48 -6.26 24.18
CA TYR A 156 7.44 -6.33 22.73
C TYR A 156 8.28 -5.21 22.11
N THR A 157 9.12 -5.56 21.13
CA THR A 157 9.66 -4.59 20.18
C THR A 157 8.94 -4.78 18.86
N VAL A 158 8.33 -3.72 18.34
CA VAL A 158 7.57 -3.77 17.09
C VAL A 158 8.22 -2.92 16.01
N ARG A 159 8.07 -3.35 14.76
CA ARG A 159 8.23 -2.53 13.57
C ARG A 159 6.83 -2.15 13.11
N LEU A 160 6.54 -0.86 13.19
CA LEU A 160 5.32 -0.25 12.69
C LEU A 160 5.66 0.52 11.40
N ALA A 161 4.92 0.28 10.32
CA ALA A 161 5.12 0.99 9.07
C ALA A 161 3.81 1.39 8.41
N VAL A 162 3.79 2.58 7.81
CA VAL A 162 2.75 3.06 6.92
C VAL A 162 3.44 3.58 5.68
N GLN A 163 3.19 2.94 4.55
CA GLN A 163 3.88 3.24 3.30
C GLN A 163 2.94 3.96 2.35
N GLU A 164 3.53 4.80 1.49
CA GLU A 164 2.80 5.35 0.36
C GLU A 164 2.20 4.19 -0.44
N PRO A 165 0.98 4.38 -0.97
CA PRO A 165 0.42 3.42 -1.90
C PRO A 165 1.44 3.12 -2.99
N GLN A 166 1.90 1.87 -3.04
CA GLN A 166 2.75 1.44 -4.13
C GLN A 166 1.87 1.48 -5.39
N GLU A 167 2.20 2.35 -6.32
CA GLU A 167 1.62 2.33 -7.65
C GLU A 167 1.99 0.97 -8.23
N VAL A 168 1.04 0.02 -8.24
CA VAL A 168 1.28 -1.31 -8.79
C VAL A 168 1.38 -1.11 -10.29
N PRO A 169 2.58 -1.25 -10.92
CA PRO A 169 2.62 -1.27 -12.37
C PRO A 169 1.79 -2.47 -12.80
N GLU A 170 0.69 -2.22 -13.52
CA GLU A 170 -0.20 -3.26 -14.05
C GLU A 170 0.64 -4.40 -14.64
N PRO A 171 0.60 -5.61 -14.05
CA PRO A 171 1.55 -6.66 -14.39
C PRO A 171 1.19 -7.23 -15.76
N LEU A 172 1.97 -6.90 -16.80
CA LEU A 172 2.06 -7.59 -18.10
C LEU A 172 0.77 -7.73 -18.96
N SER A 173 -0.44 -7.57 -18.42
CA SER A 173 -1.70 -7.76 -19.14
C SER A 173 -1.86 -6.74 -20.26
N ALA A 174 -1.46 -5.48 -20.02
CA ALA A 174 -1.45 -4.42 -21.04
C ALA A 174 -0.47 -4.74 -22.19
N ALA A 175 0.69 -5.33 -21.89
CA ALA A 175 1.66 -5.75 -22.89
C ALA A 175 1.15 -6.95 -23.72
N LEU A 176 0.53 -7.94 -23.07
CA LEU A 176 -0.10 -9.09 -23.73
C LEU A 176 -1.25 -8.68 -24.65
N LEU A 177 -2.11 -7.76 -24.20
CA LEU A 177 -3.20 -7.18 -25.02
C LEU A 177 -2.65 -6.44 -26.26
N ALA A 178 -1.56 -5.67 -26.10
CA ALA A 178 -0.92 -4.98 -27.21
C ALA A 178 -0.31 -5.95 -28.25
N THR A 179 0.37 -7.01 -27.80
CA THR A 179 0.93 -8.03 -28.70
C THR A 179 -0.14 -8.90 -29.37
N GLY A 180 -1.24 -9.18 -28.68
CA GLY A 180 -2.37 -9.93 -29.24
C GLY A 180 -3.06 -9.19 -30.38
N LEU A 181 -3.30 -7.88 -30.23
CA LEU A 181 -3.93 -7.05 -31.26
C LEU A 181 -3.06 -6.93 -32.53
N LEU A 182 -1.73 -6.85 -32.39
CA LEU A 182 -0.81 -6.90 -33.54
C LEU A 182 -0.84 -8.27 -34.25
N GLY A 183 -0.91 -9.37 -33.50
CA GLY A 183 -1.01 -10.72 -34.05
C GLY A 183 -2.29 -10.97 -34.86
N LEU A 184 -3.43 -10.49 -34.37
CA LEU A 184 -4.73 -10.59 -35.07
C LEU A 184 -4.79 -9.70 -36.32
N ALA A 185 -4.17 -8.52 -36.30
CA ALA A 185 -4.06 -7.65 -37.47
C ALA A 185 -3.19 -8.25 -38.58
N ALA A 186 -2.13 -8.99 -38.22
CA ALA A 186 -1.29 -9.72 -39.17
C ALA A 186 -2.00 -10.95 -39.77
N ALA A 187 -2.81 -11.66 -38.99
CA ALA A 187 -3.54 -12.85 -39.44
C ALA A 187 -4.63 -12.53 -40.48
N ARG A 188 -5.30 -11.38 -40.39
CA ARG A 188 -6.32 -10.94 -41.36
C ARG A 188 -5.78 -10.54 -42.74
N ARG A 189 -4.46 -10.42 -42.90
CA ARG A 189 -3.82 -10.02 -44.18
C ARG A 189 -3.28 -11.20 -45.00
N ARG A 190 -3.51 -12.45 -44.60
CA ARG A 190 -3.13 -13.60 -45.44
C ARG A 190 -4.14 -13.76 -46.59
N PRO A 191 -3.73 -13.59 -47.86
CA PRO A 191 -4.60 -13.89 -49.00
C PRO A 191 -4.89 -15.39 -49.04
N ALA A 192 -6.11 -15.76 -49.44
CA ALA A 192 -6.51 -17.15 -49.59
C ALA A 192 -5.62 -17.85 -50.63
N PRO A 193 -5.12 -19.08 -50.36
CA PRO A 193 -4.40 -19.84 -51.36
C PRO A 193 -5.40 -20.34 -52.41
N GLY A 194 -5.28 -19.84 -53.63
CA GLY A 194 -6.00 -20.35 -54.80
C GLY A 194 -6.92 -19.33 -55.48
N ALA A 195 -6.32 -18.42 -56.24
CA ALA A 195 -6.90 -17.97 -57.50
C ALA A 195 -5.81 -18.19 -58.56
N VAL A 196 -6.14 -19.03 -59.54
CA VAL A 196 -5.29 -19.54 -60.62
C VAL A 196 -4.71 -18.43 -61.47
#